data_AF-A0A6I8SVD6-F1
#
_entry.id   AF-A0A6I8SVD6-F1
#
_cell.length_a   1.000
_cell.length_b   1.000
_cell.length_c   1.000
_cell.angle_alpha   90.00
_cell.angle_beta   90.00
_cell.angle_gamma   90.00
#
_symmetry.space_group_name_H-M   'P 1'
#
loop_
_entity.id
_entity.type
_entity.pdbx_description
1 polymer ?
#
loop_
_entity_poly.entity_id
_entity_poly.type
_entity_poly.pdbx_seq_one_letter_code
_entity_poly.pdbx_strand_id
1 'polypeptide(L)'
;EGIVFCADIRRTPLGSSRGRCVLLDSELYCFPALYDSKPVTFALPLPSLSFSAAIVVLGLQPFTMSSHKTFKIKRFLAKKQKQNRPIPQWIRMKTGNKIRYNSKRRHWRRTKLGL
;
A
#
# COMPACT_ATOMS: atom_id res chain seq x y z
N GLU A 1 14.27 40.62 -40.42
CA GLU A 1 14.64 40.40 -39.00
C GLU A 1 13.80 39.24 -38.42
N GLY A 2 14.06 37.96 -38.56
CA GLY A 2 15.31 37.23 -38.75
C GLY A 2 15.22 35.99 -37.87
N ILE A 3 14.40 35.00 -38.27
CA ILE A 3 14.38 33.67 -37.67
C ILE A 3 15.77 33.06 -37.94
N VAL A 4 16.56 32.85 -36.89
CA VAL A 4 17.92 32.33 -37.00
C VAL A 4 18.09 31.15 -36.04
N PHE A 5 18.27 29.96 -36.66
CA PHE A 5 19.15 28.82 -36.33
C PHE A 5 19.04 28.23 -34.91
N CYS A 6 19.29 26.96 -34.59
CA CYS A 6 19.69 25.69 -35.20
C CYS A 6 19.64 24.71 -33.98
N ALA A 7 19.73 23.39 -34.02
CA ALA A 7 19.88 22.37 -35.02
C ALA A 7 19.45 21.06 -34.32
N ASP A 8 19.10 20.10 -35.15
CA ASP A 8 18.93 18.68 -34.90
C ASP A 8 19.79 18.11 -33.75
N ILE A 9 19.13 17.60 -32.70
CA ILE A 9 19.68 16.50 -31.88
C ILE A 9 18.61 15.41 -31.79
N ARG A 10 18.63 14.51 -32.78
CA ARG A 10 18.48 13.05 -32.63
C ARG A 10 17.49 12.57 -31.55
N ARG A 11 16.36 12.04 -32.03
CA ARG A 11 15.55 10.93 -31.47
C ARG A 11 15.78 10.62 -29.97
N THR A 12 14.82 11.01 -29.13
CA THR A 12 14.47 10.22 -27.94
C THR A 12 12.96 9.95 -27.92
N PRO A 13 12.55 8.71 -27.57
CA PRO A 13 11.16 8.30 -27.57
C PRO A 13 10.50 8.75 -26.27
N LEU A 14 9.22 9.09 -26.36
CA LEU A 14 8.23 9.29 -25.30
C LEU A 14 7.70 10.73 -25.22
N GLY A 15 6.47 10.87 -25.72
CA GLY A 15 5.47 11.72 -25.08
C GLY A 15 5.67 13.21 -25.28
N SER A 16 5.20 13.71 -26.43
CA SER A 16 4.74 15.09 -26.54
C SER A 16 3.67 15.37 -25.48
N SER A 17 4.02 16.12 -24.44
CA SER A 17 3.05 16.82 -23.62
C SER A 17 3.43 18.30 -23.62
N ARG A 18 2.68 19.10 -24.38
CA ARG A 18 2.79 20.55 -24.45
C ARG A 18 2.54 21.15 -23.06
N GLY A 19 3.59 21.31 -22.25
CA GLY A 19 3.60 22.18 -21.08
C GLY A 19 4.01 23.60 -21.49
N ARG A 20 3.35 24.62 -20.94
CA ARG A 20 3.83 26.01 -21.07
C ARG A 20 4.91 26.24 -20.03
N CYS A 21 6.14 26.50 -20.48
CA CYS A 21 7.24 26.96 -19.64
C CYS A 21 7.24 28.51 -19.68
N VAL A 22 7.31 29.14 -18.52
CA VAL A 22 7.48 30.60 -18.39
C VAL A 22 8.81 30.86 -17.69
N LEU A 23 9.60 31.79 -18.24
CA LEU A 23 10.90 32.17 -17.72
C LEU A 23 10.74 33.48 -16.95
N LEU A 24 10.95 33.43 -15.63
CA LEU A 24 10.96 34.59 -14.73
C LEU A 24 12.26 34.53 -13.93
N ASP A 25 13.01 35.62 -13.93
CA ASP A 25 14.23 35.83 -13.15
C ASP A 25 15.25 34.68 -13.19
N SER A 26 15.63 34.27 -14.41
CA SER A 26 16.72 33.32 -14.70
C SER A 26 16.51 31.86 -14.24
N GLU A 27 15.33 31.49 -13.72
CA GLU A 27 14.98 30.10 -13.42
C GLU A 27 13.83 29.58 -14.30
N LEU A 28 13.96 28.32 -14.75
CA LEU A 28 12.96 27.62 -15.56
C LEU A 28 11.91 26.97 -14.65
N TYR A 29 10.72 27.57 -14.56
CA TYR A 29 9.59 27.00 -13.84
C TYR A 29 8.72 26.12 -14.75
N CYS A 30 8.81 24.80 -14.53
CA CYS A 30 7.88 23.82 -15.11
C CYS A 30 6.67 23.64 -14.18
N PHE A 31 5.53 24.22 -14.54
CA PHE A 31 4.26 23.93 -13.88
C PHE A 31 3.76 22.55 -14.34
N PRO A 32 3.67 21.53 -13.47
CA PRO A 32 2.92 20.33 -13.79
C PRO A 32 1.47 20.73 -14.03
N ALA A 33 0.90 20.26 -15.16
CA ALA A 33 -0.50 20.46 -15.48
C ALA A 33 -1.35 20.10 -14.26
N LEU A 34 -1.98 21.13 -13.69
CA LEU A 34 -2.93 21.02 -12.59
C LEU A 34 -3.94 19.94 -12.98
N TYR A 35 -4.08 18.97 -12.09
CA TYR A 35 -5.00 17.84 -12.20
C TYR A 35 -6.35 18.30 -12.76
N ASP A 36 -6.77 17.66 -13.84
CA ASP A 36 -8.00 17.93 -14.57
C ASP A 36 -9.18 17.96 -13.59
N SER A 37 -9.78 19.13 -13.48
CA SER A 37 -10.93 19.40 -12.62
C SER A 37 -12.16 18.82 -13.30
N LYS A 38 -12.54 17.58 -12.96
CA LYS A 38 -13.90 17.09 -13.20
C LYS A 38 -14.63 17.02 -11.86
N PRO A 39 -15.55 17.95 -11.56
CA PRO A 39 -16.53 17.69 -10.53
C PRO A 39 -17.56 16.73 -11.15
N VAL A 40 -17.31 15.43 -11.05
CA VAL A 40 -18.43 14.49 -11.10
C VAL A 40 -19.07 14.56 -9.72
N THR A 41 -19.95 15.53 -9.55
CA THR A 41 -20.94 15.57 -8.48
C THR A 41 -21.85 14.37 -8.66
N PHE A 42 -21.42 13.22 -8.15
CA PHE A 42 -22.34 12.11 -7.89
C PHE A 42 -23.09 12.49 -6.62
N ALA A 43 -24.19 13.22 -6.80
CA ALA A 43 -25.20 13.40 -5.78
C ALA A 43 -25.79 12.01 -5.49
N LEU A 44 -25.22 11.32 -4.51
CA LEU A 44 -25.91 10.21 -3.88
C LEU A 44 -27.06 10.83 -3.07
N PRO A 45 -28.33 10.49 -3.33
CA PRO A 45 -29.39 10.89 -2.42
C PRO A 45 -29.07 10.21 -1.09
N LEU A 46 -28.83 11.01 -0.04
CA LEU A 46 -28.94 10.50 1.32
C LEU A 46 -30.39 10.01 1.46
N PRO A 47 -30.64 8.70 1.70
CA PRO A 47 -31.91 8.35 2.31
C PRO A 47 -31.90 8.99 3.69
N SER A 48 -32.83 9.91 3.88
CA SER A 48 -33.28 10.34 5.21
C SER A 48 -33.80 9.11 5.95
N LEU A 49 -32.90 8.38 6.58
CA LEU A 49 -33.25 7.38 7.56
C LEU A 49 -33.67 8.14 8.81
N SER A 50 -34.95 8.49 8.81
CA SER A 50 -35.76 8.71 9.98
C SER A 50 -35.31 7.80 11.12
N PHE A 51 -35.03 8.42 12.25
CA PHE A 51 -34.93 7.80 13.57
C PHE A 51 -36.02 6.73 13.73
N SER A 52 -35.65 5.46 13.54
CA SER A 52 -36.40 4.33 14.05
C SER A 52 -35.38 3.34 14.55
N ALA A 53 -35.28 3.32 15.88
CA ALA A 53 -34.68 2.31 16.74
C ALA A 53 -34.20 1.03 16.02
N ALA A 54 -33.05 1.11 15.35
CA ALA A 54 -32.31 -0.05 14.91
C ALA A 54 -31.26 -0.31 15.98
N ILE A 55 -31.65 -1.16 16.92
CA ILE A 55 -30.84 -1.93 17.87
C ILE A 55 -29.34 -1.78 17.63
N VAL A 56 -28.63 -1.30 18.65
CA VAL A 56 -27.18 -1.43 18.82
C VAL A 56 -26.82 -2.93 18.79
N VAL A 57 -26.68 -3.49 17.60
CA VAL A 57 -26.06 -4.80 17.40
C VAL A 57 -24.55 -4.55 17.49
N LEU A 58 -24.06 -4.45 18.73
CA LEU A 58 -22.69 -4.80 19.04
C LEU A 58 -22.43 -6.14 18.35
N GLY A 59 -21.58 -6.10 17.32
CA GLY A 59 -21.28 -7.20 16.41
C GLY A 59 -20.69 -8.42 17.11
N LEU A 60 -21.52 -9.18 17.80
CA LEU A 60 -21.25 -10.55 18.20
C LEU A 60 -21.29 -11.39 16.92
N GLN A 61 -20.19 -11.37 16.17
CA GLN A 61 -19.91 -12.44 15.22
C GLN A 61 -19.97 -13.75 16.01
N PRO A 62 -20.77 -14.74 15.57
CA PRO A 62 -20.76 -16.04 16.22
C PRO A 62 -19.33 -16.56 16.14
N PHE A 63 -18.74 -16.85 17.31
CA PHE A 63 -17.47 -17.55 17.38
C PHE A 63 -17.67 -18.88 16.65
N THR A 64 -17.31 -18.93 15.36
CA THR A 64 -17.25 -20.19 14.62
C THR A 64 -16.28 -21.05 15.42
N MET A 65 -16.82 -22.01 16.18
CA MET A 65 -16.01 -22.78 17.11
C MET A 65 -14.90 -23.44 16.31
N SER A 66 -13.67 -23.01 16.55
CA SER A 66 -12.50 -23.69 16.02
C SER A 66 -12.56 -25.15 16.47
N SER A 67 -12.07 -26.08 15.66
CA SER A 67 -12.14 -27.51 16.00
C SER A 67 -11.62 -27.82 17.40
N HIS A 68 -12.20 -28.84 18.04
CA HIS A 68 -11.79 -29.32 19.36
C HIS A 68 -10.35 -29.88 19.29
N LYS A 69 -9.40 -29.12 19.83
CA LYS A 69 -7.96 -29.45 19.88
C LYS A 69 -7.51 -29.64 21.31
N THR A 70 -6.60 -30.59 21.54
CA THR A 70 -5.94 -30.78 22.83
C THR A 70 -5.06 -29.59 23.20
N PHE A 71 -4.81 -29.39 24.49
CA PHE A 71 -3.99 -28.27 24.99
C PHE A 71 -2.56 -28.27 24.44
N LYS A 72 -1.96 -29.45 24.29
CA LYS A 72 -0.62 -29.62 23.69
C LYS A 72 -0.56 -29.08 22.27
N ILE A 73 -1.55 -29.40 21.44
CA ILE A 73 -1.65 -28.91 20.05
C ILE A 73 -1.87 -27.40 20.04
N LYS A 74 -2.76 -26.87 20.89
CA LYS A 74 -3.00 -25.42 21.01
C LYS A 74 -1.71 -24.67 21.36
N ARG A 75 -0.93 -25.16 22.33
CA ARG A 75 0.37 -24.58 22.71
C ARG A 75 1.38 -24.62 21.57
N PHE A 76 1.43 -25.72 20.81
CA PHE A 76 2.29 -25.83 19.63
C PHE A 76 1.90 -24.82 18.54
N LEU A 77 0.60 -24.73 18.21
CA LEU A 77 0.09 -23.80 17.21
C LEU A 77 0.40 -22.34 17.60
N ALA A 78 0.18 -21.99 18.86
CA ALA A 78 0.51 -20.67 19.40
C ALA A 78 2.01 -20.37 19.29
N LYS A 79 2.89 -21.34 19.60
CA LYS A 79 4.35 -21.18 19.44
C LYS A 79 4.73 -20.96 17.98
N LYS A 80 4.16 -21.75 17.05
CA LYS A 80 4.42 -21.61 15.61
C LYS A 80 3.92 -20.28 15.05
N GLN A 81 2.79 -19.78 15.54
CA GLN A 81 2.29 -18.44 15.21
C GLN A 81 3.25 -17.35 15.69
N LYS A 82 3.69 -17.41 16.96
CA LYS A 82 4.65 -16.44 17.53
C LYS A 82 5.98 -16.44 16.80
N GLN A 83 6.46 -17.60 16.33
CA GLN A 83 7.72 -17.71 15.57
C GLN A 83 7.63 -17.10 14.17
N ASN A 84 6.44 -17.03 13.58
CA ASN A 84 6.23 -16.58 12.20
C ASN A 84 6.18 -15.06 12.05
N ARG A 85 7.21 -14.37 12.57
CA ARG A 85 7.34 -12.91 12.59
C ARG A 85 8.54 -12.42 11.76
N PRO A 86 8.51 -11.20 11.20
CA PRO A 86 9.68 -10.58 10.58
C PRO A 86 10.78 -10.30 11.62
N ILE A 87 12.00 -10.09 11.12
CA ILE A 87 13.14 -9.73 11.97
C ILE A 87 13.01 -8.27 12.41
N PRO A 88 13.23 -7.94 13.71
CA PRO A 88 13.27 -6.57 14.18
C PRO A 88 14.34 -5.73 13.49
N GLN A 89 14.03 -4.46 13.26
CA GLN A 89 14.92 -3.56 12.51
C GLN A 89 16.29 -3.38 13.20
N TRP A 90 16.32 -3.22 14.53
CA TRP A 90 17.57 -2.97 15.26
C TRP A 90 18.58 -4.11 15.14
N ILE A 91 18.11 -5.36 14.92
CA ILE A 91 18.99 -6.50 14.66
C ILE A 91 19.71 -6.35 13.31
N ARG A 92 19.07 -5.72 12.32
CA ARG A 92 19.70 -5.42 11.02
C ARG A 92 20.76 -4.32 11.13
N MET A 93 20.61 -3.42 12.10
CA MET A 93 21.58 -2.35 12.36
C MET A 93 22.80 -2.81 13.16
N LYS A 94 22.76 -3.99 13.80
CA LYS A 94 23.91 -4.51 14.54
C LYS A 94 25.09 -4.75 13.59
N THR A 95 26.23 -4.15 13.91
CA THR A 95 27.50 -4.34 13.19
C THR A 95 27.90 -5.81 13.17
N GLY A 96 28.43 -6.29 12.04
CA GLY A 96 28.88 -7.67 11.86
C GLY A 96 27.75 -8.72 11.71
N ASN A 97 26.48 -8.31 11.67
CA ASN A 97 25.37 -9.24 11.51
C ASN A 97 25.09 -9.57 10.03
N LYS A 98 25.14 -10.86 9.67
CA LYS A 98 24.83 -11.37 8.33
C LYS A 98 23.33 -11.65 8.11
N ILE A 99 22.52 -11.68 9.18
CA ILE A 99 21.11 -12.06 9.12
C ILE A 99 20.25 -10.90 8.60
N ARG A 100 19.63 -11.06 7.42
CA ARG A 100 18.78 -10.03 6.79
C ARG A 100 17.28 -10.34 6.87
N TYR A 101 16.90 -11.61 6.74
CA TYR A 101 15.52 -12.08 6.76
C TYR A 101 15.40 -13.37 7.57
N ASN A 102 14.18 -13.70 8.01
CA ASN A 102 13.92 -14.93 8.77
C ASN A 102 13.74 -16.11 7.80
N SER A 103 14.79 -16.91 7.62
CA SER A 103 14.77 -18.09 6.75
C SER A 103 13.75 -19.15 7.18
N LYS A 104 13.40 -19.20 8.47
CA LYS A 104 12.43 -20.15 9.04
C LYS A 104 10.99 -19.61 9.03
N ARG A 105 10.73 -18.47 8.39
CA ARG A 105 9.39 -17.91 8.25
C ARG A 105 8.53 -18.84 7.38
N ARG A 106 7.26 -19.03 7.75
CA ARG A 106 6.37 -20.01 7.13
C ARG A 106 5.12 -19.33 6.55
N HIS A 107 4.70 -19.73 5.35
CA HIS A 107 3.38 -19.35 4.83
C HIS A 107 2.44 -20.56 4.84
N TRP A 108 1.20 -20.35 5.31
CA TRP A 108 0.26 -21.45 5.58
C TRP A 108 -0.23 -22.20 4.34
N ARG A 109 -0.22 -21.54 3.17
CA ARG A 109 -0.54 -22.19 1.90
C ARG A 109 0.61 -23.04 1.36
N ARG A 110 1.87 -22.64 1.60
CA ARG A 110 3.05 -23.31 1.01
C ARG A 110 3.53 -24.50 1.83
N THR A 111 3.66 -24.37 3.14
CA THR A 111 4.27 -25.40 4.00
C THR A 111 3.37 -25.72 5.19
N LYS A 112 3.08 -27.00 5.41
CA LYS A 112 2.19 -27.49 6.49
C LYS A 112 2.96 -27.79 7.77
N LEU A 113 2.25 -27.87 8.90
CA LEU A 113 2.85 -27.97 10.23
C LEU A 113 3.12 -29.42 10.68
N GLY A 114 2.59 -30.44 9.98
CA GLY A 114 2.79 -31.85 10.29
C GLY A 114 2.44 -32.19 11.74
N LEU A 115 1.15 -32.09 12.07
CA LEU A 115 0.60 -32.33 13.41
C LEU A 115 -0.36 -33.51 13.40
#